data_AF-A0A1A8M0Y3-F1
#
_entry.id   AF-A0A1A8M0Y3-F1
#
_cell.length_a   1.000
_cell.length_b   1.000
_cell.length_c   1.000
_cell.angle_alpha   90.00
_cell.angle_beta   90.00
_cell.angle_gamma   90.00
#
_symmetry.space_group_name_H-M   'P 1'
#
loop_
_entity.id
_entity.type
_entity.pdbx_description
1 polymer ?
#
loop_
_entity_poly.entity_id
_entity_poly.type
_entity_poly.pdbx_seq_one_letter_code
_entity_poly.pdbx_strand_id
1 'polypeptide(L)'
;MLSTGGVRWCWWALLVMLALVSCFPSKAQRQVAAPRRLRFKVQSPSKLLVAWREPKGDVDSYLFYYNSIPGGQQKEIIVSKSDTKVLITDYKPSKDYVFSVIAVRGGEQSRPLQSRFKAHTKERGHTDGQDKTEAQRLTDPVGPTEDANEISGADQFVCHTEAVADIVILVDGSW
;
A
#
# COMPACT_ATOMS: atom_id res chain seq x y z
N MET A 1 -45.73 -34.19 54.61
CA MET A 1 -45.74 -34.77 53.25
C MET A 1 -45.60 -33.60 52.28
N LEU A 2 -44.43 -33.44 51.65
CA LEU A 2 -44.19 -32.37 50.67
C LEU A 2 -44.91 -32.72 49.36
N SER A 3 -45.94 -31.95 49.00
CA SER A 3 -46.56 -32.04 47.68
C SER A 3 -45.80 -31.11 46.73
N THR A 4 -44.96 -31.72 45.92
CA THR A 4 -44.28 -31.12 44.77
C THR A 4 -45.30 -30.90 43.65
N GLY A 5 -45.49 -29.65 43.24
CA GLY A 5 -46.50 -29.28 42.23
C GLY A 5 -45.95 -28.32 41.19
N GLY A 6 -45.13 -28.85 40.26
CA GLY A 6 -45.06 -28.38 38.87
C GLY A 6 -44.47 -27.01 38.58
N VAL A 7 -43.13 -26.92 38.57
CA VAL A 7 -42.41 -25.90 37.77
C VAL A 7 -42.59 -26.24 36.28
N ARG A 8 -43.78 -25.97 35.74
CA ARG A 8 -44.15 -26.32 34.35
C ARG A 8 -44.52 -25.12 33.49
N TRP A 9 -44.26 -23.91 33.97
CA TRP A 9 -44.58 -22.65 33.28
C TRP A 9 -43.35 -21.80 32.90
N CYS A 10 -42.13 -22.16 33.34
CA CYS A 10 -40.92 -21.41 32.95
C CYS A 10 -40.26 -21.90 31.65
N TRP A 11 -40.49 -23.16 31.25
CA TRP A 11 -39.78 -23.73 30.08
C TRP A 11 -40.40 -23.36 28.74
N TRP A 12 -41.71 -23.08 28.71
CA TRP A 12 -42.38 -22.64 27.49
C TRP A 12 -42.10 -21.16 27.19
N ALA A 13 -41.89 -20.34 28.22
CA ALA A 13 -41.52 -18.92 28.06
C ALA A 13 -40.11 -18.74 27.48
N LEU A 14 -39.16 -19.63 27.82
CA LEU A 14 -37.79 -19.63 27.26
C LEU A 14 -37.75 -19.99 25.77
N LEU A 15 -38.64 -20.86 25.30
CA LEU A 15 -38.75 -21.21 23.88
C LEU A 15 -39.41 -20.11 23.03
N VAL A 16 -40.39 -19.39 23.58
CA VAL A 16 -41.00 -18.23 22.92
C VAL A 16 -40.02 -17.03 22.86
N MET A 17 -39.20 -16.85 23.89
CA MET A 17 -38.16 -15.79 23.92
C MET A 17 -36.99 -16.04 22.96
N LEU A 18 -36.65 -17.29 22.66
CA LEU A 18 -35.58 -17.63 21.70
C LEU A 18 -36.01 -17.47 20.24
N ALA A 19 -37.30 -17.61 19.93
CA ALA A 19 -37.81 -17.45 18.57
C ALA A 19 -37.83 -15.99 18.09
N LEU A 20 -38.07 -15.01 18.98
CA LEU A 20 -38.06 -13.58 18.64
C LEU A 20 -36.65 -13.02 18.36
N VAL A 21 -35.60 -13.71 18.81
CA VAL A 21 -34.18 -13.32 18.60
C VAL A 21 -33.61 -13.91 17.30
N SER A 22 -34.33 -14.79 16.61
CA SER A 22 -33.83 -15.50 15.43
C SER A 22 -34.07 -14.81 14.08
N CYS A 23 -34.79 -13.67 14.07
CA CYS A 23 -34.94 -12.83 12.89
C CYS A 23 -34.44 -11.42 13.20
N PHE A 24 -33.13 -11.29 13.47
CA PHE A 24 -32.47 -10.08 13.05
C PHE A 24 -32.38 -10.20 11.52
N PRO A 25 -33.17 -9.45 10.73
CA PRO A 25 -32.87 -9.33 9.33
C PRO A 25 -31.44 -8.80 9.28
N SER A 26 -30.48 -9.64 8.89
CA SER A 26 -29.16 -9.17 8.52
C SER A 26 -29.45 -8.12 7.47
N LYS A 27 -29.25 -6.86 7.79
CA LYS A 27 -29.50 -5.79 6.84
C LYS A 27 -28.50 -6.01 5.70
N ALA A 28 -28.92 -6.78 4.70
CA ALA A 28 -28.39 -6.73 3.35
C ALA A 28 -28.87 -5.41 2.73
N GLN A 29 -28.60 -4.31 3.43
CA GLN A 29 -28.69 -2.99 2.88
C GLN A 29 -27.63 -2.97 1.79
N ARG A 30 -28.00 -2.46 0.61
CA ARG A 30 -27.25 -2.53 -0.63
C ARG A 30 -25.99 -1.67 -0.56
N GLN A 31 -25.08 -2.02 0.35
CA GLN A 31 -23.95 -1.21 0.77
C GLN A 31 -23.08 -0.90 -0.44
N VAL A 32 -22.75 0.37 -0.62
CA VAL A 32 -21.83 0.80 -1.67
C VAL A 32 -20.49 0.10 -1.46
N ALA A 33 -20.00 -0.57 -2.49
CA ALA A 33 -18.71 -1.26 -2.41
C ALA A 33 -17.59 -0.23 -2.22
N ALA A 34 -16.62 -0.56 -1.38
CA ALA A 34 -15.48 0.34 -1.14
C ALA A 34 -14.51 0.36 -2.34
N PRO A 35 -13.87 1.51 -2.63
CA PRO A 35 -12.74 1.56 -3.53
C PRO A 35 -11.66 0.55 -3.13
N ARG A 36 -10.78 0.19 -4.06
CA ARG A 36 -9.74 -0.83 -3.85
C ARG A 36 -8.36 -0.27 -4.15
N ARG A 37 -7.32 -0.78 -3.47
CA ARG A 37 -5.90 -0.55 -3.78
C ARG A 37 -5.50 0.92 -3.98
N LEU A 38 -5.14 1.60 -2.89
CA LEU A 38 -4.47 2.90 -2.97
C LEU A 38 -3.03 2.74 -3.49
N ARG A 39 -2.64 3.58 -4.44
CA ARG A 39 -1.32 3.64 -5.06
C ARG A 39 -0.78 5.05 -4.95
N PHE A 40 0.51 5.17 -4.66
CA PHE A 40 1.19 6.44 -4.47
C PHE A 40 2.33 6.56 -5.48
N LYS A 41 2.43 7.69 -6.16
CA LYS A 41 3.53 8.01 -7.07
C LYS A 41 3.99 9.45 -6.82
N VAL A 42 5.19 9.59 -6.29
CA VAL A 42 5.83 10.91 -6.15
C VAL A 42 6.15 11.43 -7.56
N GLN A 43 5.56 12.55 -7.95
CA GLN A 43 5.81 13.19 -9.25
C GLN A 43 6.91 14.23 -9.16
N SER A 44 7.00 14.95 -8.04
CA SER A 44 8.00 16.00 -7.80
C SER A 44 8.20 16.14 -6.28
N PRO A 45 9.24 16.87 -5.82
CA PRO A 45 9.46 17.09 -4.39
C PRO A 45 8.24 17.70 -3.67
N SER A 46 7.39 18.43 -4.38
CA SER A 46 6.15 19.03 -3.87
C SER A 46 4.86 18.36 -4.36
N LYS A 47 4.93 17.33 -5.19
CA LYS A 47 3.75 16.73 -5.85
C LYS A 47 3.65 15.23 -5.64
N LEU A 48 2.49 14.77 -5.18
CA LEU A 48 2.18 13.36 -4.97
C LEU A 48 0.90 12.98 -5.73
N LEU A 49 1.00 11.98 -6.60
CA LEU A 49 -0.16 11.40 -7.27
C LEU A 49 -0.68 10.23 -6.42
N VAL A 50 -1.95 10.30 -6.05
CA VAL A 50 -2.67 9.24 -5.35
C VAL A 50 -3.71 8.67 -6.30
N ALA A 51 -3.73 7.35 -6.46
CA ALA A 51 -4.68 6.66 -7.34
C ALA A 51 -5.31 5.47 -6.62
N TRP A 52 -6.54 5.12 -6.99
CA TRP A 52 -7.25 3.95 -6.50
C TRP A 52 -7.87 3.17 -7.65
N ARG A 53 -8.36 1.97 -7.35
CA ARG A 53 -9.16 1.15 -8.25
C ARG A 53 -10.63 1.30 -7.89
N GLU A 54 -11.46 1.37 -8.92
CA GLU A 54 -12.91 1.46 -8.79
C GLU A 54 -13.50 0.29 -7.95
N PRO A 55 -14.56 0.56 -7.18
CA PRO A 55 -15.30 -0.45 -6.45
C PRO A 55 -16.02 -1.42 -7.40
N LYS A 56 -16.70 -2.43 -6.84
CA LYS A 56 -17.58 -3.30 -7.62
C LYS A 56 -18.97 -2.65 -7.73
N GLY A 57 -19.44 -2.44 -8.96
CA GLY A 57 -20.71 -1.77 -9.24
C GLY A 57 -20.57 -0.27 -9.44
N ASP A 58 -21.68 0.40 -9.77
CA ASP A 58 -21.68 1.81 -10.11
C ASP A 58 -21.50 2.73 -8.90
N VAL A 59 -20.92 3.90 -9.16
CA VAL A 59 -20.73 5.00 -8.23
C VAL A 59 -20.98 6.33 -8.92
N ASP A 60 -21.42 7.32 -8.15
CA ASP A 60 -21.71 8.67 -8.65
C ASP A 60 -20.49 9.59 -8.47
N SER A 61 -19.80 9.44 -7.35
CA SER A 61 -18.61 10.23 -7.00
C SER A 61 -17.76 9.54 -5.92
N TYR A 62 -16.60 10.13 -5.64
CA TYR A 62 -15.77 9.77 -4.51
C TYR A 62 -15.53 10.97 -3.59
N LEU A 63 -15.48 10.74 -2.29
CA LEU A 63 -14.95 11.68 -1.31
C LEU A 63 -13.51 11.28 -0.98
N PHE A 64 -12.57 12.16 -1.31
CA PHE A 64 -11.15 11.97 -1.06
C PHE A 64 -10.70 12.88 0.08
N TYR A 65 -10.21 12.28 1.17
CA TYR A 65 -9.67 13.01 2.31
C TYR A 65 -8.17 12.79 2.43
N TYR A 66 -7.45 13.84 2.81
CA TYR A 66 -6.05 13.72 3.17
C TYR A 66 -5.60 14.69 4.26
N ASN A 67 -4.63 14.27 5.07
CA ASN A 67 -4.01 15.11 6.09
C ASN A 67 -2.54 14.74 6.30
N SER A 68 -1.72 15.72 6.66
CA SER A 68 -0.33 15.49 7.06
C SER A 68 -0.20 15.21 8.55
N ILE A 69 0.75 14.39 8.96
CA ILE A 69 1.03 14.05 10.36
C ILE A 69 2.49 14.45 10.67
N PRO A 70 2.76 15.09 11.83
CA PRO A 70 1.80 15.56 12.85
C PRO A 70 1.17 16.92 12.50
N GLY A 71 -0.06 17.15 12.97
CA GLY A 71 -0.69 18.48 13.04
C GLY A 71 -1.27 19.05 11.75
N GLY A 72 -1.41 18.26 10.68
CA GLY A 72 -2.05 18.71 9.45
C GLY A 72 -3.58 18.73 9.53
N GLN A 73 -4.19 19.76 8.96
CA GLN A 73 -5.64 19.81 8.75
C GLN A 73 -6.08 18.76 7.73
N GLN A 74 -7.24 18.14 7.97
CA GLN A 74 -7.88 17.28 6.99
C GLN A 74 -8.48 18.13 5.86
N LYS A 75 -8.13 17.77 4.64
CA LYS A 75 -8.65 18.35 3.40
C LYS A 75 -9.59 17.37 2.73
N GLU A 76 -10.66 17.90 2.12
CA GLU A 76 -11.68 17.15 1.41
C GLU A 76 -11.70 17.55 -0.07
N ILE A 77 -11.79 16.56 -0.94
CA ILE A 77 -11.90 16.73 -2.38
C ILE A 77 -13.00 15.81 -2.88
N ILE A 78 -13.99 16.38 -3.58
CA ILE A 78 -15.02 15.61 -4.28
C ILE A 78 -14.46 15.27 -5.67
N VAL A 79 -14.44 13.98 -5.99
CA VAL A 79 -13.86 13.45 -7.23
C VAL A 79 -14.97 12.81 -8.06
N SER A 80 -14.97 13.07 -9.36
CA SER A 80 -15.96 12.50 -10.28
C SER A 80 -15.84 10.97 -10.37
N LYS A 81 -16.91 10.27 -10.75
CA LYS A 81 -16.86 8.80 -10.92
C LYS A 81 -15.80 8.31 -11.92
N SER A 82 -15.51 9.12 -12.96
CA SER A 82 -14.53 8.80 -14.01
C SER A 82 -13.09 9.01 -13.56
N ASP A 83 -12.88 9.80 -12.51
CA ASP A 83 -11.56 10.12 -11.98
C ASP A 83 -11.22 9.20 -10.81
N THR A 84 -10.16 8.41 -10.98
CA THR A 84 -9.67 7.46 -9.97
C THR A 84 -8.30 7.87 -9.42
N LYS A 85 -7.95 9.14 -9.59
CA LYS A 85 -6.65 9.72 -9.21
C LYS A 85 -6.77 11.18 -8.82
N VAL A 86 -5.96 11.60 -7.87
CA VAL A 86 -5.84 12.98 -7.38
C VAL A 86 -4.36 13.37 -7.31
N LEU A 87 -4.04 14.56 -7.82
CA LEU A 87 -2.72 15.14 -7.69
C LEU A 87 -2.68 16.12 -6.52
N ILE A 88 -1.87 15.81 -5.53
CA ILE A 88 -1.63 16.65 -4.37
C ILE A 88 -0.45 17.56 -4.70
N THR A 89 -0.64 18.87 -4.55
CA THR A 89 0.35 19.89 -4.93
C THR A 89 1.11 20.48 -3.74
N ASP A 90 0.70 20.14 -2.51
CA ASP A 90 1.30 20.56 -1.25
C ASP A 90 1.99 19.40 -0.51
N TYR A 91 2.49 18.43 -1.26
CA TYR A 91 3.21 17.29 -0.72
C TYR A 91 4.56 17.72 -0.13
N LYS A 92 4.91 17.20 1.04
CA LYS A 92 6.18 17.48 1.73
C LYS A 92 6.87 16.17 2.08
N PRO A 93 8.11 15.92 1.62
CA PRO A 93 8.83 14.68 1.89
C PRO A 93 9.21 14.46 3.36
N SER A 94 9.12 15.49 4.20
CA SER A 94 9.39 15.39 5.65
C SER A 94 8.17 15.00 6.49
N LYS A 95 7.01 14.80 5.85
CA LYS A 95 5.74 14.54 6.53
C LYS A 95 5.15 13.22 6.10
N ASP A 96 4.54 12.54 7.06
CA ASP A 96 3.66 11.41 6.79
C ASP A 96 2.29 11.93 6.35
N TYR A 97 1.61 11.19 5.51
CA TYR A 97 0.25 11.51 5.06
C TYR A 97 -0.68 10.35 5.31
N VAL A 98 -1.93 10.64 5.61
CA VAL A 98 -3.02 9.67 5.64
C VAL A 98 -4.03 10.06 4.57
N PHE A 99 -4.44 9.06 3.80
CA PHE A 99 -5.38 9.19 2.70
C PHE A 99 -6.59 8.31 2.97
N SER A 100 -7.78 8.82 2.65
CA SER A 100 -9.05 8.09 2.75
C SER A 100 -9.89 8.34 1.51
N VAL A 101 -10.44 7.29 0.92
CA VAL A 101 -11.34 7.38 -0.24
C VAL A 101 -12.65 6.66 0.06
N ILE A 102 -13.76 7.35 -0.12
CA ILE A 102 -15.11 6.83 0.11
C ILE A 102 -15.87 6.93 -1.21
N ALA A 103 -16.48 5.83 -1.65
CA ALA A 103 -17.38 5.85 -2.80
C ALA A 103 -18.79 6.28 -2.37
N VAL A 104 -19.44 7.10 -3.19
CA VAL A 104 -20.80 7.60 -2.96
C VAL A 104 -21.70 7.17 -4.10
N ARG A 105 -22.89 6.66 -3.76
CA ARG A 105 -23.95 6.34 -4.71
C ARG A 105 -25.31 6.64 -4.11
N GLY A 106 -26.10 7.49 -4.75
CA GLY A 106 -27.47 7.79 -4.32
C GLY A 106 -27.57 8.28 -2.87
N GLY A 107 -26.55 8.98 -2.38
CA GLY A 107 -26.46 9.44 -0.99
C GLY A 107 -25.93 8.40 0.02
N GLU A 108 -25.79 7.14 -0.38
CA GLU A 108 -25.13 6.12 0.45
C GLU A 108 -23.60 6.18 0.27
N GLN A 109 -22.86 5.94 1.36
CA GLN A 109 -21.40 5.92 1.37
C GLN A 109 -20.85 4.51 1.60
N SER A 110 -19.72 4.21 0.97
CA SER A 110 -18.98 2.98 1.22
C SER A 110 -18.19 3.04 2.53
N ARG A 111 -17.61 1.90 2.94
CA ARG A 111 -16.51 1.94 3.92
C ARG A 111 -15.33 2.72 3.34
N PRO A 112 -14.56 3.45 4.16
CA PRO A 112 -13.39 4.18 3.70
C PRO A 112 -12.25 3.23 3.32
N LEU A 113 -11.64 3.46 2.16
CA LEU A 113 -10.34 2.90 1.83
C LEU A 113 -9.26 3.84 2.37
N GLN A 114 -8.65 3.47 3.50
CA GLN A 114 -7.63 4.28 4.17
C GLN A 114 -6.23 3.70 4.00
N SER A 115 -5.22 4.56 3.83
CA SER A 115 -3.82 4.16 3.82
C SER A 115 -2.92 5.29 4.31
N ARG A 116 -1.83 4.93 4.99
CA ARG A 116 -0.78 5.85 5.44
C ARG A 116 0.40 5.78 4.48
N PHE A 117 0.87 6.92 4.03
CA PHE A 117 2.05 7.06 3.19
C PHE A 117 3.16 7.74 3.97
N LYS A 118 4.29 7.07 4.06
CA LYS A 118 5.54 7.65 4.55
C LYS A 118 6.34 8.10 3.35
N ALA A 119 6.77 9.35 3.36
CA ALA A 119 7.67 9.84 2.34
C ALA A 119 9.03 9.14 2.49
N HIS A 120 9.44 8.38 1.48
CA HIS A 120 10.81 7.88 1.40
C HIS A 120 11.70 9.01 0.91
N THR A 121 12.50 9.59 1.81
CA THR A 121 13.78 10.17 1.39
C THR A 121 14.54 9.03 0.72
N LYS A 122 15.02 9.22 -0.52
CA LYS A 122 15.81 8.19 -1.19
C LYS A 122 17.04 7.88 -0.33
N GLU A 123 16.99 6.79 0.44
CA GLU A 123 18.06 5.82 0.38
C GLU A 123 17.77 4.97 -0.85
N ARG A 124 18.75 4.86 -1.74
CA ARG A 124 18.69 4.02 -2.92
C ARG A 124 18.77 2.55 -2.46
N GLY A 125 17.67 2.03 -1.91
CA GLY A 125 17.50 0.63 -1.58
C GLY A 125 17.05 -0.12 -2.84
N HIS A 126 18.01 -0.80 -3.46
CA HIS A 126 17.81 -1.92 -4.37
C HIS A 126 16.65 -2.80 -3.84
N THR A 127 15.61 -3.02 -4.66
CA THR A 127 14.68 -4.13 -4.41
C THR A 127 15.43 -5.41 -4.67
N ASP A 128 16.16 -5.88 -3.66
CA ASP A 128 16.78 -7.19 -3.69
C ASP A 128 15.67 -8.23 -3.47
N GLY A 129 15.48 -9.04 -4.50
CA GLY A 129 14.59 -10.18 -4.46
C GLY A 129 15.22 -11.21 -3.55
N GLN A 130 14.64 -11.41 -2.37
CA GLN A 130 14.99 -12.54 -1.53
C GLN A 130 14.45 -13.83 -2.15
N ASP A 131 15.17 -14.36 -3.13
CA ASP A 131 15.26 -15.81 -3.33
C ASP A 131 16.60 -16.28 -2.78
N LYS A 132 16.52 -17.30 -1.95
CA LYS A 132 17.60 -17.85 -1.14
C LYS A 132 18.38 -18.82 -2.01
N THR A 133 19.61 -18.52 -2.40
CA THR A 133 20.59 -19.57 -2.73
C THR A 133 21.98 -19.17 -2.27
N GLU A 134 22.46 -19.96 -1.32
CA GLU A 134 23.76 -20.00 -0.68
C GLU A 134 24.85 -20.49 -1.64
N ALA A 135 26.02 -19.83 -1.66
CA ALA A 135 27.31 -20.48 -1.90
C ALA A 135 28.47 -19.58 -1.41
N GLN A 136 29.37 -20.20 -0.63
CA GLN A 136 30.59 -19.67 -0.01
C GLN A 136 31.65 -19.33 -1.09
N ARG A 137 32.67 -18.47 -0.89
CA ARG A 137 33.81 -18.68 0.01
C ARG A 137 34.86 -17.54 -0.07
N LEU A 138 35.27 -17.06 1.11
CA LEU A 138 36.60 -16.63 1.59
C LEU A 138 37.75 -16.36 0.57
N THR A 139 38.50 -15.25 0.73
CA THR A 139 39.94 -15.17 1.13
C THR A 139 40.54 -13.76 0.87
N ASP A 140 40.94 -13.02 1.92
CA ASP A 140 41.99 -11.96 1.91
C ASP A 140 43.39 -12.63 2.11
N PRO A 141 44.60 -12.02 1.95
CA PRO A 141 44.98 -10.58 2.05
C PRO A 141 46.20 -10.10 1.15
N VAL A 142 46.75 -8.90 1.45
CA VAL A 142 48.08 -8.30 1.08
C VAL A 142 48.05 -7.41 -0.20
N GLY A 143 48.50 -6.15 -0.26
CA GLY A 143 49.30 -5.25 0.59
C GLY A 143 49.36 -3.82 -0.03
N PRO A 144 50.16 -2.86 0.51
CA PRO A 144 49.89 -1.42 0.45
C PRO A 144 50.75 -0.63 -0.55
N THR A 145 50.35 0.61 -0.91
CA THR A 145 51.24 1.79 -0.95
C THR A 145 50.47 3.11 -1.17
N GLU A 146 51.00 4.14 -0.53
CA GLU A 146 50.58 5.54 -0.52
C GLU A 146 51.17 6.29 -1.73
N ASP A 147 50.42 7.22 -2.32
CA ASP A 147 50.95 8.50 -2.80
C ASP A 147 49.84 9.49 -3.17
N ALA A 148 50.21 10.76 -3.12
CA ALA A 148 49.36 11.90 -2.89
C ALA A 148 48.82 12.57 -4.16
N ASN A 149 47.76 13.36 -3.94
CA ASN A 149 47.67 14.79 -4.27
C ASN A 149 46.54 15.20 -5.23
N GLU A 150 45.73 16.14 -4.73
CA GLU A 150 44.88 17.20 -5.35
C GLU A 150 44.34 17.10 -6.80
N ILE A 151 43.19 17.66 -7.23
CA ILE A 151 41.95 18.25 -6.68
C ILE A 151 41.01 18.42 -7.91
N SER A 152 39.71 18.18 -7.72
CA SER A 152 38.54 18.77 -8.39
C SER A 152 38.47 18.88 -9.93
N GLY A 153 37.50 18.16 -10.50
CA GLY A 153 36.70 18.67 -11.60
C GLY A 153 36.59 17.74 -12.80
N ALA A 154 35.43 17.06 -12.87
CA ALA A 154 34.90 16.32 -14.02
C ALA A 154 35.52 14.94 -14.31
N ASP A 155 35.00 13.90 -13.64
CA ASP A 155 34.65 12.65 -14.33
C ASP A 155 33.68 11.79 -13.48
N GLN A 156 32.42 12.20 -13.35
CA GLN A 156 31.42 11.39 -12.63
C GLN A 156 30.10 11.26 -13.39
N PHE A 157 30.18 11.03 -14.69
CA PHE A 157 29.07 10.40 -15.41
C PHE A 157 29.60 9.39 -16.44
N VAL A 158 30.44 8.46 -15.98
CA VAL A 158 30.77 7.26 -16.77
C VAL A 158 29.97 6.09 -16.20
N CYS A 159 28.99 5.61 -16.97
CA CYS A 159 28.33 4.35 -16.66
C CYS A 159 29.27 3.21 -17.09
N HIS A 160 29.98 2.62 -16.13
CA HIS A 160 30.65 1.35 -16.36
C HIS A 160 29.58 0.27 -16.57
N THR A 161 29.55 -0.32 -17.75
CA THR A 161 28.88 -1.59 -17.98
C THR A 161 29.98 -2.63 -18.02
N GLU A 162 30.22 -3.31 -16.90
CA GLU A 162 31.14 -4.43 -16.88
C GLU A 162 30.52 -5.54 -17.74
N ALA A 163 31.12 -5.78 -18.90
CA ALA A 163 30.79 -6.91 -19.76
C ALA A 163 31.93 -7.91 -19.67
N VAL A 164 31.64 -9.09 -19.13
CA VAL A 164 32.55 -10.24 -19.20
C VAL A 164 32.16 -11.06 -20.42
N ALA A 165 33.08 -11.21 -21.36
CA ALA A 165 32.92 -12.09 -22.51
C ALA A 165 33.89 -13.26 -22.38
N ASP A 166 33.35 -14.47 -22.26
CA ASP A 166 34.14 -15.70 -22.39
C ASP A 166 34.35 -15.97 -23.88
N ILE A 167 35.56 -15.70 -24.38
CA ILE A 167 35.91 -15.95 -25.78
C ILE A 167 36.36 -17.41 -25.90
N VAL A 168 35.65 -18.19 -26.71
CA VAL A 168 36.10 -19.51 -27.16
C VAL A 168 36.58 -19.37 -28.60
N ILE A 169 37.90 -19.44 -28.81
CA ILE A 169 38.48 -19.44 -30.16
C ILE A 169 38.45 -20.88 -30.66
N LEU A 170 37.59 -21.16 -31.63
CA LEU A 170 37.67 -22.39 -32.41
C LEU A 170 38.83 -22.25 -33.39
N VAL A 171 39.91 -22.99 -33.15
CA VAL A 171 40.97 -23.19 -34.13
C VAL A 171 40.38 -24.08 -35.21
N ASP A 172 40.11 -23.53 -36.39
CA ASP A 172 39.72 -24.33 -37.55
C ASP A 172 40.93 -25.21 -37.92
N GLY A 173 40.86 -26.47 -37.51
CA GLY A 173 41.85 -27.48 -37.86
C GLY A 173 41.49 -28.06 -39.21
N SER A 174 42.01 -27.49 -40.30
CA SER A 174 42.15 -28.16 -41.59
C SER A 174 43.22 -27.46 -42.43
N TRP A 175 44.27 -28.22 -42.74
CA TRP A 175 45.37 -27.86 -43.64
C TRP A 175 44.99 -28.17 -45.09
#